data_AF-N2AG74-F1
#
_entry.id   AF-N2AG74-F1
#
_cell.length_a   1.000
_cell.length_b   1.000
_cell.length_c   1.000
_cell.angle_alpha   90.00
_cell.angle_beta   90.00
_cell.angle_gamma   90.00
#
_symmetry.space_group_name_H-M   'P 1'
#
loop_
_entity.id
_entity.type
_entity.pdbx_description
1 polymer ?
#
loop_
_entity_poly.entity_id
_entity_poly.type
_entity_poly.pdbx_seq_one_letter_code
_entity_poly.pdbx_strand_id
1 'polypeptide(L)' 'MSNIRKAFENGKALLAFITCGDPDTETTAAAVSAAVENGADLKIKAMR' A
#
# COMPACT_ATOMS: atom_id res chain seq x y z
N MET A 1 -1.30 19.34 0.15
CA MET A 1 -1.76 18.34 -0.85
C MET A 1 -1.95 17.02 -0.13
N SER A 2 -3.06 16.31 -0.33
CA SER A 2 -3.29 15.00 0.30
C SER A 2 -2.59 13.89 -0.48
N ASN A 3 -2.11 12.86 0.21
CA ASN A 3 -1.48 11.68 -0.42
C ASN A 3 -2.43 10.97 -1.40
N ILE A 4 -3.73 11.00 -1.12
CA ILE A 4 -4.75 10.45 -2.01
C ILE A 4 -4.73 11.20 -3.34
N ARG A 5 -4.74 12.54 -3.33
CA ARG A 5 -4.73 13.32 -4.58
C ARG A 5 -3.47 13.04 -5.41
N LYS A 6 -2.32 12.87 -4.74
CA LYS A 6 -1.05 12.51 -5.38
C LYS A 6 -1.11 11.15 -6.08
N ALA A 7 -1.72 10.15 -5.44
CA ALA A 7 -1.84 8.79 -6.00
C ALA A 7 -2.64 8.73 -7.32
N PHE A 8 -3.49 9.73 -7.61
CA PHE A 8 -4.27 9.81 -8.84
C PHE A 8 -3.73 10.83 -9.85
N GLU A 9 -2.53 11.39 -9.66
CA GLU A 9 -1.95 12.40 -10.58
C GLU A 9 -1.83 11.89 -12.03
N ASN A 10 -1.65 10.58 -12.22
CA ASN A 10 -1.57 9.94 -13.54
C ASN A 10 -2.93 9.42 -14.05
N GLY A 11 -4.05 9.86 -13.46
CA GLY A 11 -5.41 9.47 -13.84
C GLY A 11 -5.87 8.08 -13.37
N LYS A 12 -4.96 7.28 -12.79
CA LYS A 12 -5.24 5.98 -12.17
C LYS A 12 -4.28 5.73 -11.02
N ALA A 13 -4.73 4.99 -10.01
CA ALA A 13 -3.92 4.54 -8.89
C ALA A 13 -3.98 3.01 -8.76
N LEU A 14 -2.84 2.37 -8.52
CA LEU A 14 -2.75 0.99 -8.07
C LEU A 14 -2.76 0.95 -6.53
N LEU A 15 -3.79 0.35 -5.96
CA LEU A 15 -3.98 0.25 -4.52
C LEU A 15 -3.67 -1.16 -4.05
N ALA A 16 -2.62 -1.31 -3.25
CA ALA A 16 -2.31 -2.60 -2.61
C ALA A 16 -3.17 -2.79 -1.36
N PHE A 17 -3.82 -3.95 -1.28
CA PHE A 17 -4.56 -4.39 -0.10
C PHE A 17 -3.72 -5.41 0.67
N ILE A 18 -3.35 -5.07 1.90
CA ILE A 18 -2.51 -5.93 2.76
C ILE A 18 -3.18 -6.03 4.12
N THR A 19 -3.40 -7.27 4.57
CA THR A 19 -3.81 -7.56 5.96
C THR A 19 -2.62 -7.32 6.87
N CYS A 20 -2.79 -6.47 7.88
CA CYS A 20 -1.68 -6.15 8.78
C CYS A 20 -1.48 -7.21 9.86
N GLY A 21 -0.23 -7.62 10.06
CA GLY A 21 0.16 -8.56 11.10
C GLY A 21 -0.06 -10.03 10.72
N ASP A 22 -0.33 -10.32 9.45
CA ASP A 22 -0.52 -11.68 8.95
C ASP A 22 0.61 -12.02 7.94
N PRO A 23 1.46 -13.04 8.22
CA PRO A 23 1.57 -13.80 9.46
C PRO A 23 2.17 -13.01 10.64
N ASP A 24 2.89 -11.91 10.38
CA ASP A 24 3.52 -11.08 11.40
C ASP A 24 3.81 -9.65 10.88
N THR A 25 4.35 -8.78 11.74
CA THR A 25 4.60 -7.37 11.39
C THR A 25 5.80 -7.18 10.47
N GLU A 26 6.85 -8.02 10.57
CA GLU A 26 8.03 -7.96 9.70
C GLU A 26 7.64 -8.38 8.27
N THR A 27 6.87 -9.47 8.14
CA THR A 27 6.32 -9.92 6.87
C THR A 27 5.38 -8.87 6.27
N THR A 28 4.56 -8.21 7.08
CA THR A 28 3.74 -7.08 6.63
C THR A 28 4.61 -5.94 6.08
N ALA A 29 5.68 -5.56 6.79
CA ALA A 29 6.57 -4.49 6.36
C ALA A 29 7.30 -4.83 5.05
N ALA A 30 7.74 -6.09 4.88
CA ALA A 30 8.34 -6.58 3.66
C ALA A 30 7.34 -6.54 2.49
N ALA A 31 6.12 -7.05 2.68
CA ALA A 31 5.06 -7.02 1.66
C ALA A 31 4.70 -5.58 1.25
N VAL A 32 4.62 -4.67 2.23
CA VAL A 32 4.37 -3.25 2.01
C VAL A 32 5.50 -2.59 1.21
N SER A 33 6.75 -2.96 1.45
CA SER A 33 7.91 -2.42 0.74
C SER A 33 7.92 -2.91 -0.70
N ALA A 34 7.74 -4.22 -0.90
CA ALA A 34 7.63 -4.83 -2.21
C ALA A 34 6.48 -4.23 -3.04
N ALA A 35 5.32 -3.95 -2.43
CA ALA A 35 4.21 -3.34 -3.14
C ALA A 35 4.56 -1.95 -3.70
N VAL A 36 5.31 -1.11 -2.95
CA VAL A 36 5.75 0.21 -3.45
C VAL A 36 6.78 0.06 -4.56
N GLU A 37 7.76 -0.83 -4.39
CA GLU A 37 8.79 -1.10 -5.41
C GLU A 37 8.18 -1.57 -6.73
N ASN A 38 7.05 -2.27 -6.66
CA ASN A 38 6.29 -2.74 -7.83
C ASN A 38 5.18 -1.78 -8.30
N GLY A 39 5.12 -0.55 -7.76
CA GLY A 39 4.28 0.52 -8.31
C GLY A 39 2.93 0.74 -7.63
N ALA A 40 2.75 0.32 -6.38
CA ALA A 40 1.57 0.72 -5.60
C ALA A 40 1.63 2.22 -5.24
N ASP A 41 0.63 2.99 -5.65
CA ASP A 41 0.55 4.44 -5.44
C ASP A 41 0.08 4.81 -4.02
N LEU A 42 -0.69 3.93 -3.38
CA LEU A 42 -1.19 4.11 -2.02
C LEU A 42 -1.44 2.76 -1.33
N LYS A 43 -1.26 2.75 -0.01
CA LYS A 43 -1.40 1.57 0.86
C LYS A 43 -2.70 1.67 1.64
N ILE A 44 -3.55 0.65 1.57
CA ILE A 44 -4.74 0.53 2.42
C ILE A 44 -4.55 -0.66 3.36
N LYS A 45 -4.50 -0.38 4.65
CA LYS A 45 -4.38 -1.38 5.72
C LYS A 45 -5.78 -1.79 6.18
N ALA A 46 -6.09 -3.08 6.06
CA ALA A 46 -7.22 -3.64 6.78
C ALA A 46 -6.77 -4.01 8.20
N MET A 47 -7.38 -3.39 9.21
CA MET A 47 -7.41 -3.90 10.57
C MET A 47 -8.62 -4.82 10.67
N ARG A 48 -8.42 -6.05 11.17
CA ARG A 48 -9.52 -6.83 11.73
C ARG A 48 -9.96 -6.21 13.04
#